data_AF-A0A2E4Y800-F1
#
_entry.id   AF-A0A2E4Y800-F1
#
_cell.length_a   1.000
_cell.length_b   1.000
_cell.length_c   1.000
_cell.angle_alpha   90.00
_cell.angle_beta   90.00
_cell.angle_gamma   90.00
#
_symmetry.space_group_name_H-M   'P 1'
#
loop_
_entity.id
_entity.type
_entity.pdbx_description
1 polymer ?
#
loop_
_entity_poly.entity_id
_entity_poly.type
_entity_poly.pdbx_seq_one_letter_code
_entity_poly.pdbx_strand_id
1 'polypeptide(L)'
;MEKNSKVARVVEDCSEMDTFSSQIFFSLGFDEEKFRKLLKRCEIVIPSEQKIFYRLLLGKNTQSLLNKVPFKKEEKKKFLVNYSKKKQELVKVEKFISFFEELLTFLESRKKSKLDLDKAVNFLSKVDSFESVYLKSLVEILLALKFDNYYRVEKKIKLILKIDPAYFIFNPIFSGITKSEKMKLEKSLFKAFNYIKMNLKDKTLKKMFFTYLNFYYYFQAEEFKALLKNIDINWNLLDIRELSKDNRKSFDYLFFISYLLLKKKLYSESFLFLKDHLEEKKIKKMSYGELSFLVAVVDKEIMETTFFKNKIKDLLNENNDYHRYLTFKIMENKSLKQLISNIDNNYKRANFQLEYSFYSKKLTSSHFKHFCLYKLFKLGHKKKSMLWWLIQ
;
A
#
# COMPACT_ATOMS: atom_id res chain seq x y z
N MET A 1 39.44 24.51 -7.48
CA MET A 1 38.02 24.56 -7.07
C MET A 1 37.11 23.57 -7.84
N GLU A 2 37.62 22.46 -8.41
CA GLU A 2 36.81 21.54 -9.23
C GLU A 2 36.54 20.15 -8.62
N LYS A 3 36.91 19.90 -7.34
CA LYS A 3 36.65 18.59 -6.70
C LYS A 3 35.28 18.46 -6.02
N ASN A 4 34.50 19.53 -5.92
CA ASN A 4 33.18 19.52 -5.24
C ASN A 4 31.97 19.30 -6.18
N SER A 5 32.13 19.37 -7.51
CA SER A 5 30.99 19.23 -8.43
C SER A 5 30.62 17.77 -8.75
N LYS A 6 31.58 16.84 -8.67
CA LYS A 6 31.32 15.40 -8.88
C LYS A 6 30.64 14.71 -7.70
N VAL A 7 30.82 15.22 -6.48
CA VAL A 7 30.11 14.71 -5.29
C VAL A 7 28.65 15.18 -5.31
N ALA A 8 28.40 16.42 -5.73
CA ALA A 8 27.05 16.97 -5.85
C ALA A 8 26.17 16.25 -6.90
N ARG A 9 26.74 15.80 -8.04
CA ARG A 9 25.98 15.02 -9.03
C ARG A 9 25.58 13.62 -8.57
N VAL A 10 26.31 13.01 -7.64
CA VAL A 10 25.96 11.69 -7.06
C VAL A 10 24.93 11.83 -5.91
N VAL A 11 24.83 13.03 -5.33
CA VAL A 11 23.87 13.37 -4.26
C VAL A 11 22.43 13.42 -4.78
N GLU A 12 22.21 13.82 -6.04
CA GLU A 12 20.87 13.78 -6.64
C GLU A 12 20.37 12.33 -6.81
N ASP A 13 21.23 11.41 -7.27
CA ASP A 13 20.87 10.02 -7.55
C ASP A 13 20.53 9.17 -6.30
N CYS A 14 21.09 9.48 -5.12
CA CYS A 14 20.79 8.75 -3.88
C CYS A 14 19.65 9.37 -3.05
N SER A 15 19.25 10.61 -3.38
CA SER A 15 18.19 11.36 -2.68
C SER A 15 16.79 11.02 -3.17
N GLU A 16 16.69 10.31 -4.29
CA GLU A 16 15.44 9.79 -4.79
C GLU A 16 15.07 8.53 -4.02
N MET A 17 14.61 8.74 -2.79
CA MET A 17 13.83 7.75 -2.04
C MET A 17 12.89 7.01 -2.99
N ASP A 18 12.60 5.74 -2.70
CA ASP A 18 11.46 5.04 -3.30
C ASP A 18 10.18 5.85 -3.01
N THR A 19 9.89 6.81 -3.89
CA THR A 19 8.94 7.93 -3.66
C THR A 19 7.54 7.40 -3.45
N PHE A 20 7.29 6.16 -3.88
CA PHE A 20 6.02 5.47 -3.78
C PHE A 20 5.74 5.04 -2.33
N SER A 21 6.67 4.25 -1.81
CA SER A 21 6.73 3.81 -0.42
C SER A 21 6.74 5.03 0.52
N SER A 22 7.62 6.02 0.28
CA SER A 22 7.71 7.21 1.12
C SER A 22 6.48 8.10 1.11
N GLN A 23 5.82 8.31 -0.03
CA GLN A 23 4.56 9.09 -0.11
C GLN A 23 3.40 8.40 0.63
N ILE A 24 3.28 7.07 0.54
CA ILE A 24 2.31 6.33 1.35
C ILE A 24 2.67 6.38 2.84
N PHE A 25 3.97 6.36 3.19
CA PHE A 25 4.39 6.54 4.58
C PHE A 25 3.95 7.88 5.16
N PHE A 26 4.12 8.98 4.42
CA PHE A 26 3.72 10.35 4.82
C PHE A 26 2.21 10.48 5.06
N SER A 27 1.40 9.77 4.27
CA SER A 27 -0.07 9.74 4.39
C SER A 27 -0.59 9.15 5.71
N LEU A 28 0.18 8.27 6.36
CA LEU A 28 -0.18 7.57 7.61
C LEU A 28 0.18 8.37 8.87
N GLY A 29 0.34 9.69 8.76
CA GLY A 29 0.69 10.59 9.88
C GLY A 29 2.19 10.65 10.18
N PHE A 30 3.03 10.55 9.15
CA PHE A 30 4.49 10.54 9.28
C PHE A 30 5.06 11.94 9.01
N ASP A 31 6.03 12.35 9.83
CA ASP A 31 6.79 13.60 9.70
C ASP A 31 7.99 13.44 8.74
N GLU A 32 7.77 13.82 7.47
CA GLU A 32 8.74 13.72 6.37
C GLU A 32 10.04 14.47 6.67
N GLU A 33 9.91 15.67 7.22
CA GLU A 33 11.03 16.55 7.49
C GLU A 33 11.94 15.96 8.56
N LYS A 34 11.35 15.34 9.59
CA LYS A 34 12.08 14.65 10.66
C LYS A 34 12.81 13.41 10.16
N PHE A 35 12.22 12.61 9.26
CA PHE A 35 12.92 11.47 8.67
C PHE A 35 14.03 11.90 7.72
N ARG A 36 13.79 12.88 6.83
CA ARG A 36 14.83 13.44 5.95
C ARG A 36 16.00 14.03 6.77
N LYS A 37 15.72 14.74 7.87
CA LYS A 37 16.75 15.23 8.80
C LYS A 37 17.54 14.09 9.47
N LEU A 38 16.87 12.99 9.83
CA LEU A 38 17.53 11.80 10.40
C LEU A 38 18.43 11.10 9.38
N LEU A 39 18.00 11.01 8.11
CA LEU A 39 18.82 10.43 7.03
C LEU A 39 20.05 11.28 6.72
N LYS A 40 19.88 12.59 6.54
CA LYS A 40 20.99 13.52 6.28
C LYS A 40 22.06 13.48 7.37
N ARG A 41 21.66 13.31 8.63
CA ARG A 41 22.60 13.19 9.77
C ARG A 41 23.45 11.92 9.75
N CYS A 42 23.08 10.93 8.95
CA CYS A 42 23.75 9.64 8.92
C CYS A 42 24.39 9.27 7.57
N GLU A 43 24.12 10.03 6.49
CA GLU A 43 24.74 9.90 5.16
C GLU A 43 26.24 10.25 5.10
N ILE A 44 26.77 10.90 6.14
CA ILE A 44 28.19 11.29 6.25
C ILE A 44 29.13 10.06 6.31
N VAL A 45 28.63 8.82 6.38
CA VAL A 45 29.43 7.63 6.75
C VAL A 45 29.10 6.37 5.92
N ILE A 46 28.97 6.49 4.60
CA ILE A 46 28.86 5.31 3.71
C ILE A 46 30.24 5.02 3.09
N PRO A 47 30.89 3.88 3.42
CA PRO A 47 32.19 3.50 2.86
C PRO A 47 32.14 3.39 1.33
N SER A 48 33.20 3.86 0.66
CA SER A 48 33.37 3.87 -0.80
C SER A 48 33.24 2.49 -1.44
N GLU A 49 33.61 1.42 -0.74
CA GLU A 49 33.53 0.02 -1.20
C GLU A 49 32.07 -0.43 -1.44
N GLN A 50 31.11 0.12 -0.70
CA GLN A 50 29.69 -0.21 -0.83
C GLN A 50 29.02 0.50 -2.03
N LYS A 51 29.66 1.54 -2.60
CA LYS A 51 29.20 2.21 -3.84
C LYS A 51 29.42 1.36 -5.09
N ILE A 52 30.35 0.40 -5.05
CA ILE A 52 30.58 -0.54 -6.14
C ILE A 52 29.38 -1.50 -6.25
N PHE A 53 28.81 -1.92 -5.12
CA PHE A 53 27.61 -2.75 -5.05
C PHE A 53 26.38 -2.09 -5.70
N TYR A 54 26.25 -0.78 -5.59
CA TYR A 54 25.21 0.03 -6.24
C TYR A 54 25.29 -0.04 -7.79
N ARG A 55 26.51 0.02 -8.34
CA ARG A 55 26.74 -0.12 -9.80
C ARG A 55 26.46 -1.53 -10.31
N LEU A 56 26.54 -2.54 -9.44
CA LEU A 56 26.20 -3.94 -9.77
C LEU A 56 24.70 -4.20 -9.80
N LEU A 57 23.92 -3.52 -8.95
CA LEU A 57 22.46 -3.62 -8.89
C LEU A 57 21.77 -2.94 -10.09
N LEU A 58 22.43 -1.99 -10.75
CA LEU A 58 21.89 -1.20 -11.87
C LEU A 58 22.31 -1.69 -13.27
N GLY A 59 23.14 -2.75 -13.38
CA GLY A 59 23.78 -3.12 -14.65
C GLY A 59 23.69 -4.62 -15.02
N LYS A 60 23.57 -4.89 -16.33
CA LYS A 60 23.32 -6.22 -16.95
C LYS A 60 24.47 -7.25 -16.90
N ASN A 61 25.56 -7.04 -16.14
CA ASN A 61 26.73 -7.93 -16.15
C ASN A 61 27.19 -8.37 -14.75
N THR A 62 26.26 -8.95 -13.98
CA THR A 62 26.42 -9.25 -12.55
C THR A 62 27.42 -10.40 -12.27
N GLN A 63 27.61 -11.34 -13.21
CA GLN A 63 28.38 -12.57 -12.99
C GLN A 63 29.91 -12.36 -12.97
N SER A 64 30.45 -11.50 -13.85
CA SER A 64 31.89 -11.24 -13.96
C SER A 64 32.44 -10.36 -12.83
N LEU A 65 31.56 -9.58 -12.20
CA LEU A 65 31.90 -8.65 -11.11
C LEU A 65 31.74 -9.28 -9.71
N LEU A 66 30.85 -10.26 -9.54
CA LEU A 66 30.71 -11.07 -8.32
C LEU A 66 31.96 -11.89 -7.96
N ASN A 67 32.88 -12.08 -8.91
CA ASN A 67 34.16 -12.75 -8.71
C ASN A 67 35.29 -11.80 -8.32
N LYS A 68 35.05 -10.47 -8.39
CA LYS A 68 36.04 -9.43 -8.07
C LYS A 68 35.87 -8.82 -6.68
N VAL A 69 34.82 -9.19 -5.94
CA VAL A 69 34.55 -8.70 -4.58
C VAL A 69 34.83 -9.82 -3.57
N PRO A 70 35.68 -9.58 -2.55
CA PRO A 70 36.13 -10.62 -1.63
C PRO A 70 35.07 -10.90 -0.57
N PHE A 71 34.00 -11.61 -0.95
CA PHE A 71 32.95 -12.04 -0.01
C PHE A 71 33.21 -13.42 0.57
N LYS A 72 32.74 -13.64 1.80
CA LYS A 72 32.60 -14.99 2.34
C LYS A 72 31.54 -15.76 1.54
N LYS A 73 31.76 -17.06 1.31
CA LYS A 73 30.91 -17.93 0.47
C LYS A 73 29.42 -17.87 0.85
N GLU A 74 29.11 -17.72 2.13
CA GLU A 74 27.75 -17.64 2.66
C GLU A 74 27.02 -16.33 2.31
N GLU A 75 27.74 -15.20 2.30
CA GLU A 75 27.18 -13.89 1.94
C GLU A 75 26.87 -13.84 0.44
N LYS A 76 27.75 -14.43 -0.39
CA LYS A 76 27.53 -14.58 -1.83
C LYS A 76 26.30 -15.45 -2.13
N LYS A 77 26.08 -16.54 -1.36
CA LYS A 77 24.88 -17.39 -1.50
C LYS A 77 23.59 -16.64 -1.13
N LYS A 78 23.58 -15.91 -0.01
CA LYS A 78 22.44 -15.07 0.40
C LYS A 78 22.11 -14.00 -0.65
N PHE A 79 23.14 -13.37 -1.22
CA PHE A 79 22.98 -12.37 -2.28
C PHE A 79 22.31 -12.96 -3.54
N LEU A 80 22.80 -14.11 -4.02
CA LEU A 80 22.24 -14.74 -5.22
C LEU A 80 20.77 -15.15 -5.06
N VAL A 81 20.39 -15.62 -3.86
CA VAL A 81 18.99 -15.93 -3.53
C VAL A 81 18.10 -14.68 -3.51
N ASN A 82 18.59 -13.57 -2.95
CA ASN A 82 17.84 -12.32 -2.95
C ASN A 82 17.72 -11.72 -4.37
N TYR A 83 18.78 -11.82 -5.18
CA TYR A 83 18.78 -11.37 -6.56
C TYR A 83 17.81 -12.16 -7.44
N SER A 84 17.77 -13.49 -7.29
CA SER A 84 16.84 -14.33 -8.06
C SER A 84 15.38 -14.04 -7.71
N LYS A 85 15.06 -13.82 -6.42
CA LYS A 85 13.72 -13.38 -5.99
C LYS A 85 13.33 -12.05 -6.60
N LYS A 86 14.20 -11.04 -6.53
CA LYS A 86 13.96 -9.71 -7.13
C LYS A 86 13.72 -9.82 -8.64
N LYS A 87 14.50 -10.64 -9.34
CA LYS A 87 14.31 -10.87 -10.78
C LYS A 87 12.94 -11.49 -11.10
N GLN A 88 12.46 -12.44 -10.30
CA GLN A 88 11.12 -13.02 -10.49
C GLN A 88 10.00 -12.00 -10.29
N GLU A 89 10.16 -11.08 -9.33
CA GLU A 89 9.19 -10.01 -9.08
C GLU A 89 9.14 -9.00 -10.21
N LEU A 90 10.30 -8.60 -10.75
CA LEU A 90 10.37 -7.71 -11.93
C LEU A 90 9.61 -8.33 -13.12
N VAL A 91 9.79 -9.63 -13.38
CA VAL A 91 9.05 -10.33 -14.44
C VAL A 91 7.53 -10.31 -14.18
N LYS A 92 7.08 -10.44 -12.94
CA LYS A 92 5.64 -10.33 -12.59
C LYS A 92 5.12 -8.92 -12.87
N VAL A 93 5.89 -7.89 -12.53
CA VAL A 93 5.54 -6.48 -12.74
C VAL A 93 5.50 -6.15 -14.22
N GLU A 94 6.50 -6.55 -15.01
CA GLU A 94 6.51 -6.34 -16.46
C GLU A 94 5.31 -7.00 -17.14
N LYS A 95 4.98 -8.24 -16.77
CA LYS A 95 3.77 -8.92 -17.23
C LYS A 95 2.50 -8.15 -16.85
N PHE A 96 2.45 -7.61 -15.63
CA PHE A 96 1.31 -6.81 -15.18
C PHE A 96 1.18 -5.52 -16.00
N ILE A 97 2.27 -4.77 -16.19
CA ILE A 97 2.27 -3.53 -16.98
C ILE A 97 1.80 -3.83 -18.41
N SER A 98 2.36 -4.86 -19.06
CA SER A 98 1.97 -5.26 -20.42
C SER A 98 0.49 -5.67 -20.50
N PHE A 99 -0.01 -6.46 -19.54
CA PHE A 99 -1.42 -6.81 -19.44
C PHE A 99 -2.30 -5.56 -19.29
N PHE A 100 -1.89 -4.61 -18.46
CA PHE A 100 -2.67 -3.42 -18.17
C PHE A 100 -2.67 -2.45 -19.35
N GLU A 101 -1.57 -2.35 -20.09
CA GLU A 101 -1.48 -1.63 -21.37
C GLU A 101 -2.40 -2.26 -22.42
N GLU A 102 -2.41 -3.60 -22.56
CA GLU A 102 -3.33 -4.34 -23.44
C GLU A 102 -4.79 -4.01 -23.12
N LEU A 103 -5.14 -4.01 -21.83
CA LEU A 103 -6.48 -3.63 -21.36
C LEU A 103 -6.81 -2.18 -21.74
N LEU A 104 -5.92 -1.22 -21.48
CA LEU A 104 -6.17 0.19 -21.78
C LEU A 104 -6.40 0.41 -23.28
N THR A 105 -5.61 -0.22 -24.15
CA THR A 105 -5.83 -0.18 -25.60
C THR A 105 -7.18 -0.79 -25.98
N PHE A 106 -7.59 -1.88 -25.33
CA PHE A 106 -8.92 -2.44 -25.53
C PHE A 106 -10.04 -1.47 -25.10
N LEU A 107 -9.87 -0.70 -24.02
CA LEU A 107 -10.88 0.26 -23.55
C LEU A 107 -11.08 1.44 -24.51
N GLU A 108 -10.07 1.82 -25.29
CA GLU A 108 -10.14 2.92 -26.27
C GLU A 108 -11.08 2.61 -27.45
N SER A 109 -11.36 1.32 -27.72
CA SER A 109 -12.30 0.95 -28.78
C SER A 109 -13.75 1.33 -28.40
N ARG A 110 -14.42 2.09 -29.28
CA ARG A 110 -15.83 2.52 -29.07
C ARG A 110 -16.86 1.42 -29.37
N LYS A 111 -16.48 0.35 -30.06
CA LYS A 111 -17.41 -0.72 -30.43
C LYS A 111 -17.68 -1.64 -29.23
N LYS A 112 -18.93 -2.08 -29.09
CA LYS A 112 -19.38 -3.11 -28.13
C LYS A 112 -19.93 -4.28 -28.93
N SER A 113 -19.05 -5.16 -29.36
CA SER A 113 -19.39 -6.36 -30.13
C SER A 113 -19.32 -7.62 -29.27
N LYS A 114 -19.85 -8.74 -29.77
CA LYS A 114 -19.70 -10.06 -29.11
C LYS A 114 -18.22 -10.42 -28.90
N LEU A 115 -17.36 -10.11 -29.88
CA LEU A 115 -15.91 -10.25 -29.78
C LEU A 115 -15.30 -9.44 -28.62
N ASP A 116 -15.88 -8.29 -28.27
CA ASP A 116 -15.42 -7.49 -27.12
C ASP A 116 -15.82 -8.13 -25.79
N LEU A 117 -16.97 -8.81 -25.72
CA LEU A 117 -17.36 -9.57 -24.54
C LEU A 117 -16.41 -10.75 -24.30
N ASP A 118 -16.07 -11.50 -25.36
CA ASP A 118 -15.12 -12.62 -25.26
C ASP A 118 -13.73 -12.13 -24.81
N LYS A 119 -13.27 -10.99 -25.35
CA LYS A 119 -12.05 -10.32 -24.87
C LYS A 119 -12.15 -9.90 -23.41
N ALA A 120 -13.28 -9.36 -22.97
CA ALA A 120 -13.49 -8.97 -21.58
C ALA A 120 -13.45 -10.17 -20.63
N VAL A 121 -14.06 -11.29 -21.01
CA VAL A 121 -13.97 -12.56 -20.27
C VAL A 121 -12.53 -13.04 -20.18
N ASN A 122 -11.76 -12.94 -21.28
CA ASN A 122 -10.33 -13.27 -21.27
C ASN A 122 -9.54 -12.38 -20.31
N PHE A 123 -9.80 -11.06 -20.29
CA PHE A 123 -9.18 -10.17 -19.30
C PHE A 123 -9.52 -10.56 -17.86
N LEU A 124 -10.78 -10.89 -17.57
CA LEU A 124 -11.20 -11.33 -16.23
C LEU A 124 -10.47 -12.61 -15.81
N SER A 125 -10.38 -13.60 -16.70
CA SER A 125 -9.66 -14.86 -16.41
C SER A 125 -8.17 -14.65 -16.13
N LYS A 126 -7.50 -13.76 -16.87
CA LYS A 126 -6.10 -13.39 -16.64
C LYS A 126 -5.94 -12.70 -15.27
N VAL A 127 -6.89 -11.85 -14.89
CA VAL A 127 -6.89 -11.08 -13.64
C VAL A 127 -7.11 -11.94 -12.40
N ASP A 128 -7.84 -13.05 -12.51
CA ASP A 128 -8.05 -13.96 -11.39
C ASP A 128 -6.74 -14.51 -10.81
N SER A 129 -5.68 -14.57 -11.63
CA SER A 129 -4.32 -14.94 -11.20
C SER A 129 -3.61 -13.88 -10.34
N PHE A 130 -4.11 -12.65 -10.27
CA PHE A 130 -3.46 -11.57 -9.52
C PHE A 130 -3.70 -11.70 -8.01
N GLU A 131 -2.65 -11.59 -7.20
CA GLU A 131 -2.80 -11.59 -5.73
C GLU A 131 -3.45 -10.30 -5.21
N SER A 132 -3.42 -9.22 -6.01
CA SER A 132 -3.86 -7.88 -5.60
C SER A 132 -5.36 -7.66 -5.74
N VAL A 133 -6.09 -7.57 -4.63
CA VAL A 133 -7.54 -7.27 -4.60
C VAL A 133 -7.82 -5.89 -5.21
N TYR A 134 -6.95 -4.92 -4.96
CA TYR A 134 -7.08 -3.58 -5.53
C TYR A 134 -7.00 -3.61 -7.06
N LEU A 135 -5.97 -4.26 -7.62
CA LEU A 135 -5.76 -4.29 -9.07
C LEU A 135 -6.84 -5.12 -9.77
N LYS A 136 -7.26 -6.25 -9.15
CA LYS A 136 -8.43 -7.02 -9.60
C LYS A 136 -9.67 -6.15 -9.72
N SER A 137 -9.98 -5.42 -8.65
CA SER A 137 -11.13 -4.52 -8.60
C SER A 137 -11.02 -3.39 -9.62
N LEU A 138 -9.82 -2.84 -9.82
CA LEU A 138 -9.57 -1.79 -10.82
C LEU A 138 -9.86 -2.28 -12.24
N VAL A 139 -9.36 -3.46 -12.62
CA VAL A 139 -9.64 -4.03 -13.95
C VAL A 139 -11.13 -4.32 -14.13
N GLU A 140 -11.79 -4.88 -13.12
CA GLU A 140 -13.23 -5.13 -13.16
C GLU A 140 -14.04 -3.84 -13.27
N ILE A 141 -13.62 -2.74 -12.63
CA ILE A 141 -14.26 -1.42 -12.79
C ILE A 141 -14.11 -0.94 -14.23
N LEU A 142 -12.91 -1.01 -14.80
CA LEU A 142 -12.64 -0.56 -16.16
C LEU A 142 -13.48 -1.33 -17.19
N LEU A 143 -13.52 -2.66 -17.08
CA LEU A 143 -14.34 -3.51 -17.95
C LEU A 143 -15.82 -3.23 -17.73
N ALA A 144 -16.29 -3.14 -16.48
CA ALA A 144 -17.69 -2.86 -16.18
C ALA A 144 -18.13 -1.50 -16.73
N LEU A 145 -17.28 -0.47 -16.67
CA LEU A 145 -17.55 0.83 -17.28
C LEU A 145 -17.66 0.72 -18.81
N LYS A 146 -16.80 -0.06 -19.48
CA LYS A 146 -16.89 -0.28 -20.94
C LYS A 146 -18.26 -0.85 -21.34
N PHE A 147 -18.84 -1.72 -20.51
CA PHE A 147 -20.13 -2.35 -20.76
C PHE A 147 -21.31 -1.71 -20.02
N ASP A 148 -21.15 -0.49 -19.47
CA ASP A 148 -22.20 0.23 -18.72
C ASP A 148 -22.81 -0.57 -17.54
N ASN A 149 -22.04 -1.49 -16.94
CA ASN A 149 -22.47 -2.26 -15.77
C ASN A 149 -22.20 -1.49 -14.48
N TYR A 150 -22.98 -0.44 -14.24
CA TYR A 150 -22.80 0.46 -13.09
C TYR A 150 -22.97 -0.22 -11.74
N TYR A 151 -23.79 -1.27 -11.63
CA TYR A 151 -23.91 -2.08 -10.42
C TYR A 151 -22.58 -2.75 -10.05
N ARG A 152 -21.89 -3.34 -11.05
CA ARG A 152 -20.56 -3.94 -10.83
C ARG A 152 -19.52 -2.87 -10.48
N VAL A 153 -19.59 -1.70 -11.11
CA VAL A 153 -18.71 -0.56 -10.79
C VAL A 153 -18.88 -0.13 -9.34
N GLU A 154 -20.11 0.09 -8.87
CA GLU A 154 -20.38 0.46 -7.47
C GLU A 154 -19.85 -0.60 -6.51
N LYS A 155 -20.15 -1.88 -6.76
CA LYS A 155 -19.69 -3.00 -5.92
C LYS A 155 -18.16 -3.04 -5.80
N LYS A 156 -17.43 -2.75 -6.89
CA LYS A 156 -15.96 -2.82 -6.91
C LYS A 156 -15.29 -1.55 -6.39
N ILE A 157 -15.87 -0.38 -6.60
CA ILE A 157 -15.41 0.85 -5.93
C ILE A 157 -15.59 0.70 -4.42
N LYS A 158 -16.75 0.20 -3.94
CA LYS A 158 -16.95 -0.14 -2.52
C LYS A 158 -15.84 -1.02 -1.96
N LEU A 159 -15.43 -2.06 -2.70
CA LEU A 159 -14.34 -2.93 -2.27
C LEU A 159 -13.01 -2.19 -2.18
N ILE A 160 -12.69 -1.33 -3.15
CA ILE A 160 -11.48 -0.50 -3.11
C ILE A 160 -11.49 0.44 -1.90
N LEU A 161 -12.63 1.07 -1.58
CA LEU A 161 -12.77 2.00 -0.47
C LEU A 161 -12.59 1.38 0.92
N LYS A 162 -12.55 0.03 1.01
CA LYS A 162 -12.33 -0.73 2.25
C LYS A 162 -10.88 -1.17 2.46
N ILE A 163 -10.04 -1.01 1.44
CA ILE A 163 -8.65 -1.46 1.50
C ILE A 163 -7.89 -0.51 2.45
N ASP A 164 -7.12 -1.05 3.39
CA ASP A 164 -6.26 -0.18 4.19
C ASP A 164 -5.08 0.30 3.33
N PRO A 165 -4.68 1.57 3.36
CA PRO A 165 -3.48 2.07 2.67
C PRO A 165 -2.22 1.25 2.86
N ALA A 166 -2.00 0.68 4.05
CA ALA A 166 -0.81 -0.11 4.28
C ALA A 166 -0.77 -1.36 3.39
N TYR A 167 -1.92 -1.83 2.89
CA TYR A 167 -1.99 -2.91 1.89
C TYR A 167 -1.06 -2.65 0.69
N PHE A 168 -1.00 -1.41 0.21
CA PHE A 168 -0.18 -1.05 -0.94
C PHE A 168 1.33 -1.17 -0.65
N ILE A 169 1.75 -0.89 0.59
CA ILE A 169 3.15 -1.03 1.04
C ILE A 169 3.59 -2.51 0.93
N PHE A 170 2.70 -3.42 1.30
CA PHE A 170 2.98 -4.86 1.32
C PHE A 170 2.67 -5.55 0.00
N ASN A 171 2.17 -4.81 -1.00
CA ASN A 171 1.88 -5.38 -2.30
C ASN A 171 3.19 -5.53 -3.11
N PRO A 172 3.51 -6.74 -3.61
CA PRO A 172 4.75 -6.98 -4.36
C PRO A 172 4.81 -6.19 -5.68
N ILE A 173 3.66 -5.89 -6.30
CA ILE A 173 3.62 -5.13 -7.56
C ILE A 173 4.09 -3.68 -7.34
N PHE A 174 3.93 -3.15 -6.13
CA PHE A 174 4.24 -1.75 -5.84
C PHE A 174 5.54 -1.55 -5.06
N SER A 175 6.04 -2.58 -4.37
CA SER A 175 7.18 -2.46 -3.43
C SER A 175 8.53 -2.97 -3.98
N GLY A 176 8.56 -3.56 -5.18
CA GLY A 176 9.74 -4.24 -5.75
C GLY A 176 10.26 -3.71 -7.10
N ILE A 177 9.78 -2.56 -7.56
CA ILE A 177 9.96 -2.09 -8.95
C ILE A 177 11.08 -1.06 -9.11
N THR A 178 11.71 -1.03 -10.28
CA THR A 178 12.66 0.03 -10.66
C THR A 178 11.96 1.36 -10.93
N LYS A 179 12.70 2.48 -10.91
CA LYS A 179 12.17 3.81 -11.25
C LYS A 179 11.50 3.83 -12.64
N SER A 180 12.07 3.14 -13.63
CA SER A 180 11.51 3.09 -14.99
C SER A 180 10.19 2.34 -15.04
N GLU A 181 10.11 1.16 -14.42
CA GLU A 181 8.87 0.37 -14.33
C GLU A 181 7.80 1.11 -13.53
N LYS A 182 8.21 1.80 -12.46
CA LYS A 182 7.34 2.69 -11.68
C LYS A 182 6.69 3.75 -12.55
N MET A 183 7.49 4.49 -13.33
CA MET A 183 6.94 5.52 -14.22
C MET A 183 5.97 4.93 -15.25
N LYS A 184 6.23 3.73 -15.78
CA LYS A 184 5.31 3.05 -16.70
C LYS A 184 4.00 2.64 -16.02
N LEU A 185 4.11 2.09 -14.81
CA LEU A 185 2.96 1.69 -14.00
C LEU A 185 2.10 2.90 -13.63
N GLU A 186 2.71 3.99 -13.16
CA GLU A 186 2.02 5.26 -12.83
C GLU A 186 1.29 5.83 -14.04
N LYS A 187 1.95 5.93 -15.19
CA LYS A 187 1.32 6.38 -16.45
C LYS A 187 0.12 5.53 -16.84
N SER A 188 0.23 4.22 -16.68
CA SER A 188 -0.85 3.28 -16.99
C SER A 188 -2.02 3.42 -16.02
N LEU A 189 -1.74 3.55 -14.72
CA LEU A 189 -2.76 3.83 -13.70
C LEU A 189 -3.45 5.18 -13.94
N PHE A 190 -2.72 6.22 -14.36
CA PHE A 190 -3.31 7.50 -14.71
C PHE A 190 -4.28 7.42 -15.87
N LYS A 191 -3.92 6.69 -16.94
CA LYS A 191 -4.83 6.43 -18.05
C LYS A 191 -6.10 5.72 -17.57
N ALA A 192 -5.98 4.72 -16.70
CA ALA A 192 -7.12 4.03 -16.11
C ALA A 192 -8.01 4.97 -15.28
N PHE A 193 -7.44 5.80 -14.41
CA PHE A 193 -8.25 6.73 -13.63
C PHE A 193 -8.88 7.81 -14.50
N ASN A 194 -8.21 8.27 -15.55
CA ASN A 194 -8.83 9.18 -16.51
C ASN A 194 -10.02 8.52 -17.23
N TYR A 195 -9.89 7.25 -17.60
CA TYR A 195 -11.01 6.47 -18.13
C TYR A 195 -12.18 6.39 -17.14
N ILE A 196 -11.91 6.12 -15.85
CA ILE A 196 -12.94 6.14 -14.80
C ILE A 196 -13.57 7.53 -14.66
N LYS A 197 -12.77 8.58 -14.63
CA LYS A 197 -13.23 9.98 -14.55
C LYS A 197 -14.20 10.32 -15.66
N MET A 198 -13.91 9.91 -16.90
CA MET A 198 -14.71 10.22 -18.08
C MET A 198 -15.99 9.37 -18.17
N ASN A 199 -15.96 8.11 -17.74
CA ASN A 199 -17.06 7.17 -17.97
C ASN A 199 -17.96 6.93 -16.73
N LEU A 200 -17.48 7.22 -15.51
CA LEU A 200 -18.30 7.08 -14.31
C LEU A 200 -19.32 8.24 -14.22
N LYS A 201 -20.61 7.94 -14.34
CA LYS A 201 -21.67 8.96 -14.31
C LYS A 201 -22.03 9.43 -12.89
N ASP A 202 -21.98 8.52 -11.92
CA ASP A 202 -22.30 8.82 -10.52
C ASP A 202 -21.26 9.80 -9.94
N LYS A 203 -21.71 11.03 -9.65
CA LYS A 203 -20.87 12.10 -9.12
C LYS A 203 -20.38 11.80 -7.70
N THR A 204 -21.22 11.23 -6.84
CA THR A 204 -20.87 10.93 -5.45
C THR A 204 -19.86 9.79 -5.41
N LEU A 205 -20.12 8.69 -6.13
CA LEU A 205 -19.19 7.57 -6.19
C LEU A 205 -17.86 7.95 -6.82
N LYS A 206 -17.88 8.82 -7.85
CA LYS A 206 -16.67 9.42 -8.43
C LYS A 206 -15.92 10.25 -7.38
N LYS A 207 -16.59 11.16 -6.69
CA LYS A 207 -16.00 11.97 -5.62
C LYS A 207 -15.38 11.08 -4.54
N MET A 208 -16.06 10.03 -4.08
CA MET A 208 -15.53 9.08 -3.11
C MET A 208 -14.27 8.36 -3.61
N PHE A 209 -14.30 7.81 -4.83
CA PHE A 209 -13.16 7.12 -5.42
C PHE A 209 -11.93 8.04 -5.53
N PHE A 210 -12.09 9.25 -6.06
CA PHE A 210 -10.97 10.18 -6.22
C PHE A 210 -10.51 10.81 -4.92
N THR A 211 -11.40 11.08 -3.96
CA THR A 211 -11.02 11.46 -2.60
C THR A 211 -10.20 10.36 -1.93
N TYR A 212 -10.63 9.11 -2.06
CA TYR A 212 -9.91 7.95 -1.53
C TYR A 212 -8.52 7.86 -2.17
N LEU A 213 -8.40 7.91 -3.50
CA LEU A 213 -7.08 7.94 -4.16
C LEU A 213 -6.21 9.13 -3.69
N ASN A 214 -6.80 10.30 -3.46
CA ASN A 214 -6.10 11.47 -2.95
C ASN A 214 -5.62 11.32 -1.50
N PHE A 215 -6.31 10.56 -0.66
CA PHE A 215 -5.85 10.26 0.70
C PHE A 215 -4.51 9.54 0.73
N TYR A 216 -4.29 8.67 -0.26
CA TYR A 216 -3.17 7.76 -0.21
C TYR A 216 -1.94 8.27 -0.92
N TYR A 217 -1.96 9.53 -1.37
CA TYR A 217 -0.82 10.28 -1.92
C TYR A 217 0.00 9.54 -2.98
N TYR A 218 -0.53 8.42 -3.49
CA TYR A 218 0.08 7.49 -4.43
C TYR A 218 0.57 8.27 -5.66
N PHE A 219 -0.04 9.42 -5.92
CA PHE A 219 0.20 10.25 -7.06
C PHE A 219 0.32 11.73 -6.70
N GLN A 220 1.34 12.14 -5.95
CA GLN A 220 1.69 13.57 -5.91
C GLN A 220 2.30 14.10 -7.22
N ALA A 221 2.47 13.22 -8.22
CA ALA A 221 2.82 13.61 -9.57
C ALA A 221 1.90 14.73 -10.08
N GLU A 222 2.47 15.70 -10.77
CA GLU A 222 1.71 16.81 -11.36
C GLU A 222 0.56 16.32 -12.25
N GLU A 223 0.77 15.18 -12.92
CA GLU A 223 -0.22 14.48 -13.75
C GLU A 223 -1.50 14.13 -12.97
N PHE A 224 -1.40 13.75 -11.70
CA PHE A 224 -2.57 13.46 -10.87
C PHE A 224 -3.23 14.70 -10.31
N LYS A 225 -2.44 15.72 -9.94
CA LYS A 225 -3.01 17.03 -9.59
C LYS A 225 -3.81 17.57 -10.78
N ALA A 226 -3.31 17.41 -12.00
CA ALA A 226 -4.03 17.73 -13.23
C ALA A 226 -5.29 16.87 -13.42
N LEU A 227 -5.22 15.57 -13.15
CA LEU A 227 -6.38 14.68 -13.17
C LEU A 227 -7.49 15.15 -12.21
N LEU A 228 -7.11 15.59 -11.00
CA LEU A 228 -8.02 16.06 -9.96
C LEU A 228 -8.57 17.48 -10.21
N LYS A 229 -7.95 18.29 -11.07
CA LYS A 229 -8.28 19.72 -11.27
C LYS A 229 -9.76 20.01 -11.55
N ASN A 230 -10.52 19.02 -12.06
CA ASN A 230 -11.94 19.14 -12.38
C ASN A 230 -12.83 18.15 -11.62
N ILE A 231 -12.35 17.57 -10.52
CA ILE A 231 -13.13 16.69 -9.65
C ILE A 231 -13.21 17.38 -8.30
N ASP A 232 -14.41 17.75 -7.87
CA ASP A 232 -14.62 18.18 -6.49
C ASP A 232 -14.40 16.99 -5.56
N ILE A 233 -13.24 16.96 -4.90
CA ILE A 233 -12.85 15.97 -3.90
C ILE A 233 -12.96 16.52 -2.47
N ASN A 234 -13.44 17.76 -2.32
CA ASN A 234 -13.57 18.41 -1.03
C ASN A 234 -14.88 18.02 -0.38
N TRP A 235 -14.82 17.36 0.76
CA TRP A 235 -16.00 17.02 1.54
C TRP A 235 -16.24 18.12 2.57
N ASN A 236 -17.42 18.71 2.59
CA ASN A 236 -17.86 19.51 3.74
C ASN A 236 -18.46 18.58 4.82
N LEU A 237 -18.77 19.11 5.99
CA LEU A 237 -19.30 18.28 7.08
C LEU A 237 -20.73 17.77 6.81
N LEU A 238 -21.54 18.55 6.09
CA LEU A 238 -22.89 18.15 5.70
C LEU A 238 -22.83 16.96 4.74
N ASP A 239 -21.97 16.99 3.71
CA ASP A 239 -21.76 15.89 2.77
C ASP A 239 -21.43 14.58 3.50
N ILE A 240 -20.57 14.65 4.53
CA ILE A 240 -20.14 13.49 5.31
C ILE A 240 -21.31 12.96 6.16
N ARG A 241 -22.07 13.86 6.79
CA ARG A 241 -23.24 13.50 7.61
C ARG A 241 -24.39 12.94 6.78
N GLU A 242 -24.58 13.41 5.55
CA GLU A 242 -25.54 12.83 4.63
C GLU A 242 -25.13 11.43 4.19
N LEU A 243 -23.85 11.24 3.87
CA LEU A 243 -23.30 9.93 3.52
C LEU A 243 -23.40 8.93 4.68
N SER A 244 -23.25 9.38 5.92
CA SER A 244 -23.34 8.54 7.11
C SER A 244 -24.77 8.19 7.53
N LYS A 245 -25.77 8.98 7.12
CA LYS A 245 -27.20 8.74 7.42
C LYS A 245 -27.86 7.72 6.49
N ASP A 246 -27.33 7.49 5.29
CA ASP A 246 -27.86 6.48 4.38
C ASP A 246 -27.49 5.07 4.90
N ASN A 247 -28.41 4.43 5.62
CA ASN A 247 -28.23 3.11 6.24
C ASN A 247 -27.75 2.01 5.28
N ARG A 248 -28.01 2.14 3.97
CA ARG A 248 -27.53 1.16 2.98
C ARG A 248 -26.07 1.41 2.59
N LYS A 249 -25.60 2.64 2.72
CA LYS A 249 -24.26 3.09 2.31
C LYS A 249 -23.29 3.24 3.49
N SER A 250 -23.78 3.60 4.67
CA SER A 250 -22.95 3.96 5.82
C SER A 250 -22.02 2.83 6.26
N PHE A 251 -22.50 1.58 6.29
CA PHE A 251 -21.67 0.41 6.58
C PHE A 251 -20.75 0.04 5.41
N ASP A 252 -21.25 0.13 4.18
CA ASP A 252 -20.46 -0.18 2.97
C ASP A 252 -19.26 0.76 2.80
N TYR A 253 -19.31 1.95 3.41
CA TYR A 253 -18.27 2.98 3.38
C TYR A 253 -17.70 3.31 4.77
N LEU A 254 -17.85 2.41 5.73
CA LEU A 254 -17.44 2.62 7.13
C LEU A 254 -16.00 3.12 7.22
N PHE A 255 -15.06 2.43 6.58
CA PHE A 255 -13.65 2.84 6.56
C PHE A 255 -13.46 4.24 5.97
N PHE A 256 -14.06 4.52 4.82
CA PHE A 256 -13.93 5.79 4.10
C PHE A 256 -14.49 6.98 4.90
N ILE A 257 -15.72 6.85 5.42
CA ILE A 257 -16.39 7.91 6.20
C ILE A 257 -15.58 8.22 7.46
N SER A 258 -15.11 7.19 8.13
CA SER A 258 -14.40 7.37 9.38
C SER A 258 -13.02 7.99 9.16
N TYR A 259 -12.33 7.59 8.10
CA TYR A 259 -11.09 8.23 7.68
C TYR A 259 -11.30 9.71 7.34
N LEU A 260 -12.39 10.06 6.64
CA LEU A 260 -12.77 11.44 6.33
C LEU A 260 -12.91 12.29 7.60
N LEU A 261 -13.63 11.77 8.60
CA LEU A 261 -13.85 12.44 9.89
C LEU A 261 -12.54 12.66 10.64
N LEU A 262 -11.68 11.63 10.72
CA LEU A 262 -10.36 11.75 11.35
C LEU A 262 -9.46 12.77 10.63
N LYS A 263 -9.45 12.80 9.30
CA LYS A 263 -8.66 13.78 8.53
C LYS A 263 -9.09 15.22 8.81
N LYS A 264 -10.38 15.43 9.09
CA LYS A 264 -10.92 16.73 9.52
C LYS A 264 -10.73 17.02 11.02
N LYS A 265 -10.03 16.16 11.76
CA LYS A 265 -9.84 16.26 13.22
C LYS A 265 -11.15 16.19 14.01
N LEU A 266 -12.19 15.56 13.46
CA LEU A 266 -13.50 15.37 14.10
C LEU A 266 -13.53 14.03 14.84
N TYR A 267 -12.69 13.90 15.85
CA TYR A 267 -12.49 12.64 16.58
C TYR A 267 -13.76 12.14 17.28
N SER A 268 -14.56 13.03 17.87
CA SER A 268 -15.82 12.67 18.55
C SER A 268 -16.89 12.17 17.57
N GLU A 269 -17.09 12.87 16.44
CA GLU A 269 -18.03 12.42 15.40
C GLU A 269 -17.58 11.10 14.77
N SER A 270 -16.28 10.92 14.54
CA SER A 270 -15.74 9.63 14.10
C SER A 270 -16.04 8.55 15.13
N PHE A 271 -15.79 8.79 16.42
CA PHE A 271 -16.04 7.81 17.47
C PHE A 271 -17.51 7.41 17.55
N LEU A 272 -18.43 8.39 17.56
CA LEU A 272 -19.87 8.14 17.59
C LEU A 272 -20.34 7.36 16.36
N PHE A 273 -19.93 7.79 15.17
CA PHE A 273 -20.25 7.10 13.93
C PHE A 273 -19.81 5.63 13.96
N LEU A 274 -18.58 5.36 14.40
CA LEU A 274 -18.10 3.99 14.51
C LEU A 274 -18.89 3.17 15.53
N LYS A 275 -19.19 3.75 16.69
CA LYS A 275 -19.96 3.08 17.75
C LYS A 275 -21.35 2.68 17.27
N ASP A 276 -22.03 3.56 16.52
CA ASP A 276 -23.36 3.28 15.95
C ASP A 276 -23.34 2.16 14.88
N HIS A 277 -22.16 1.83 14.36
CA HIS A 277 -21.97 0.80 13.32
C HIS A 277 -21.35 -0.50 13.83
N LEU A 278 -21.07 -0.59 15.14
CA LEU A 278 -20.46 -1.73 15.82
C LEU A 278 -21.47 -2.82 16.25
N GLU A 279 -22.56 -3.03 15.51
CA GLU A 279 -23.50 -4.12 15.79
C GLU A 279 -22.96 -5.48 15.31
N GLU A 280 -23.20 -6.57 16.05
CA GLU A 280 -22.62 -7.90 15.76
C GLU A 280 -22.83 -8.37 14.30
N LYS A 281 -24.02 -8.14 13.74
CA LYS A 281 -24.36 -8.49 12.35
C LYS A 281 -23.49 -7.76 11.31
N LYS A 282 -23.03 -6.55 11.62
CA LYS A 282 -22.18 -5.71 10.77
C LYS A 282 -20.72 -6.17 10.86
N ILE A 283 -20.23 -6.48 12.06
CA ILE A 283 -18.87 -7.02 12.28
C ILE A 283 -18.65 -8.31 11.47
N LYS A 284 -19.70 -9.13 11.30
CA LYS A 284 -19.68 -10.35 10.47
C LYS A 284 -19.12 -10.16 9.06
N LYS A 285 -19.39 -9.01 8.45
CA LYS A 285 -19.08 -8.72 7.05
C LYS A 285 -17.82 -7.87 6.86
N MET A 286 -17.10 -7.61 7.95
CA MET A 286 -15.96 -6.70 7.97
C MET A 286 -14.72 -7.32 7.32
N SER A 287 -13.99 -6.52 6.55
CA SER A 287 -12.64 -6.82 6.11
C SER A 287 -11.62 -6.62 7.23
N TYR A 288 -10.43 -7.21 7.10
CA TYR A 288 -9.37 -7.01 8.08
C TYR A 288 -8.86 -5.55 8.13
N GLY A 289 -8.93 -4.82 7.00
CA GLY A 289 -8.60 -3.40 6.96
C GLY A 289 -9.56 -2.57 7.82
N GLU A 290 -10.87 -2.74 7.61
CA GLU A 290 -11.91 -2.13 8.44
C GLU A 290 -11.74 -2.49 9.93
N LEU A 291 -11.38 -3.73 10.26
CA LEU A 291 -11.17 -4.17 11.63
C LEU A 291 -10.10 -3.33 12.36
N SER A 292 -9.00 -3.01 11.68
CA SER A 292 -7.91 -2.22 12.29
C SER A 292 -8.32 -0.81 12.71
N PHE A 293 -9.34 -0.26 12.04
CA PHE A 293 -9.86 1.08 12.31
C PHE A 293 -10.84 1.08 13.49
N LEU A 294 -11.69 0.06 13.58
CA LEU A 294 -12.72 -0.04 14.64
C LEU A 294 -12.20 -0.53 15.98
N VAL A 295 -11.06 -1.19 15.98
CA VAL A 295 -10.41 -1.70 17.18
C VAL A 295 -10.06 -0.60 18.19
N ALA A 296 -9.91 0.65 17.73
CA ALA A 296 -9.71 1.80 18.61
C ALA A 296 -10.96 2.17 19.43
N VAL A 297 -12.14 1.69 19.03
CA VAL A 297 -13.44 2.10 19.60
C VAL A 297 -14.33 0.92 20.00
N VAL A 298 -13.85 -0.31 19.82
CA VAL A 298 -14.58 -1.53 20.20
C VAL A 298 -14.71 -1.64 21.72
N ASP A 299 -15.91 -1.91 22.21
CA ASP A 299 -16.17 -2.12 23.64
C ASP A 299 -15.88 -3.58 24.07
N LYS A 300 -15.97 -3.80 25.38
CA LYS A 300 -15.67 -5.09 25.99
C LYS A 300 -16.67 -6.19 25.58
N GLU A 301 -17.95 -5.85 25.47
CA GLU A 301 -19.02 -6.81 25.14
C GLU A 301 -18.82 -7.38 23.72
N ILE A 302 -18.50 -6.52 22.74
CA ILE A 302 -18.22 -6.95 21.37
C ILE A 302 -16.97 -7.84 21.32
N MET A 303 -15.92 -7.49 22.06
CA MET A 303 -14.69 -8.30 22.12
C MET A 303 -14.92 -9.70 22.70
N GLU A 304 -15.94 -9.85 23.55
CA GLU A 304 -16.28 -11.13 24.16
C GLU A 304 -17.08 -12.05 23.23
N THR A 305 -17.72 -11.50 22.19
CA THR A 305 -18.45 -12.29 21.20
C THR A 305 -17.56 -13.34 20.51
N THR A 306 -18.10 -14.53 20.30
CA THR A 306 -17.42 -15.61 19.57
C THR A 306 -17.05 -15.19 18.15
N PHE A 307 -17.87 -14.35 17.52
CA PHE A 307 -17.60 -13.86 16.18
C PHE A 307 -16.33 -13.02 16.12
N PHE A 308 -16.20 -12.02 17.00
CA PHE A 308 -15.03 -11.16 17.02
C PHE A 308 -13.75 -11.96 17.32
N LYS A 309 -13.82 -12.89 18.28
CA LYS A 309 -12.73 -13.82 18.61
C LYS A 309 -12.30 -14.67 17.41
N ASN A 310 -13.27 -15.23 16.67
CA ASN A 310 -12.99 -16.00 15.47
C ASN A 310 -12.33 -15.14 14.39
N LYS A 311 -12.81 -13.91 14.17
CA LYS A 311 -12.21 -13.00 13.19
C LYS A 311 -10.76 -12.65 13.50
N ILE A 312 -10.44 -12.44 14.78
CA ILE A 312 -9.06 -12.26 15.25
C ILE A 312 -8.24 -13.53 15.03
N LYS A 313 -8.79 -14.70 15.36
CA LYS A 313 -8.11 -15.99 15.13
C LYS A 313 -7.81 -16.21 13.64
N ASP A 314 -8.76 -15.90 12.76
CA ASP A 314 -8.58 -15.99 11.31
C ASP A 314 -7.44 -15.05 10.87
N LEU A 315 -7.44 -13.79 11.33
CA LEU A 315 -6.34 -12.85 11.04
C LEU A 315 -4.97 -13.37 11.49
N LEU A 316 -4.89 -14.05 12.64
CA LEU A 316 -3.64 -14.60 13.17
C LEU A 316 -3.14 -15.82 12.38
N ASN A 317 -4.04 -16.60 11.79
CA ASN A 317 -3.70 -17.76 10.96
C ASN A 317 -3.20 -17.36 9.56
N GLU A 318 -3.42 -16.11 9.15
CA GLU A 318 -2.99 -15.60 7.86
C GLU A 318 -1.47 -15.40 7.79
N ASN A 319 -0.80 -16.07 6.85
CA ASN A 319 0.64 -15.95 6.65
C ASN A 319 1.01 -14.82 5.66
N ASN A 320 0.48 -13.62 5.89
CA ASN A 320 0.71 -12.44 5.05
C ASN A 320 1.30 -11.28 5.90
N ASP A 321 2.29 -10.57 5.35
CA ASP A 321 2.94 -9.42 5.98
C ASP A 321 1.99 -8.28 6.31
N TYR A 322 1.02 -8.02 5.45
CA TYR A 322 -0.03 -7.03 5.68
C TYR A 322 -0.90 -7.42 6.88
N HIS A 323 -1.34 -8.68 6.97
CA HIS A 323 -2.14 -9.16 8.10
C HIS A 323 -1.36 -9.15 9.41
N ARG A 324 -0.06 -9.45 9.35
CA ARG A 324 0.83 -9.31 10.51
C ARG A 324 0.99 -7.86 10.95
N TYR A 325 1.08 -6.92 10.02
CA TYR A 325 1.05 -5.50 10.31
C TYR A 325 -0.27 -5.06 10.96
N LEU A 326 -1.41 -5.48 10.43
CA LEU A 326 -2.72 -5.19 11.01
C LEU A 326 -2.82 -5.75 12.44
N THR A 327 -2.27 -6.94 12.68
CA THR A 327 -2.22 -7.53 14.03
C THR A 327 -1.49 -6.61 15.00
N PHE A 328 -0.32 -6.08 14.62
CA PHE A 328 0.40 -5.13 15.47
C PHE A 328 -0.39 -3.85 15.72
N LYS A 329 -1.12 -3.36 14.70
CA LYS A 329 -2.02 -2.22 14.87
C LYS A 329 -3.13 -2.49 15.87
N ILE A 330 -3.74 -3.66 15.80
CA ILE A 330 -4.81 -4.06 16.71
C ILE A 330 -4.30 -4.18 18.15
N MET A 331 -3.06 -4.66 18.34
CA MET A 331 -2.41 -4.79 19.64
C MET A 331 -2.02 -3.46 20.29
N GLU A 332 -2.13 -2.33 19.61
CA GLU A 332 -1.99 -1.00 20.23
C GLU A 332 -3.08 -0.79 21.33
N ASN A 333 -4.23 -1.47 21.21
CA ASN A 333 -5.24 -1.57 22.27
C ASN A 333 -4.89 -2.67 23.30
N LYS A 334 -4.81 -2.31 24.58
CA LYS A 334 -4.38 -3.21 25.68
C LYS A 334 -5.31 -4.42 25.85
N SER A 335 -6.63 -4.23 25.80
CA SER A 335 -7.61 -5.30 25.97
C SER A 335 -7.50 -6.32 24.84
N LEU A 336 -7.31 -5.83 23.61
CA LEU A 336 -7.14 -6.68 22.44
C LEU A 336 -5.79 -7.38 22.39
N LYS A 337 -4.73 -6.73 22.88
CA LYS A 337 -3.45 -7.40 23.09
C LYS A 337 -3.61 -8.60 24.02
N GLN A 338 -4.34 -8.45 25.13
CA GLN A 338 -4.58 -9.54 26.06
C GLN A 338 -5.37 -10.68 25.39
N LEU A 339 -6.41 -10.35 24.64
CA LEU A 339 -7.17 -11.33 23.85
C LEU A 339 -6.27 -12.09 22.85
N ILE A 340 -5.49 -11.37 22.04
CA ILE A 340 -4.56 -11.97 21.06
C ILE A 340 -3.53 -12.87 21.76
N SER A 341 -2.99 -12.42 22.90
CA SER A 341 -2.00 -13.19 23.67
C SER A 341 -2.56 -14.47 24.30
N ASN A 342 -3.88 -14.51 24.55
CA ASN A 342 -4.58 -15.70 25.01
C ASN A 342 -4.86 -16.68 23.85
N ILE A 343 -5.05 -16.17 22.62
CA ILE A 343 -5.27 -16.98 21.43
C ILE A 343 -3.94 -17.58 20.91
N ASP A 344 -2.88 -16.77 20.83
CA ASP A 344 -1.56 -17.19 20.37
C ASP A 344 -0.44 -16.67 21.31
N ASN A 345 0.25 -17.63 21.93
CA ASN A 345 1.36 -17.39 22.86
C ASN A 345 2.53 -16.62 22.24
N ASN A 346 2.70 -16.63 20.91
CA ASN A 346 3.75 -15.87 20.23
C ASN A 346 3.63 -14.36 20.50
N TYR A 347 2.43 -13.87 20.79
CA TYR A 347 2.12 -12.46 20.98
C TYR A 347 2.16 -11.99 22.44
N LYS A 348 2.51 -12.87 23.40
CA LYS A 348 2.71 -12.52 24.82
C LYS A 348 3.83 -11.51 25.07
N ARG A 349 4.80 -11.43 24.14
CA ARG A 349 5.94 -10.51 24.25
C ARG A 349 5.50 -9.03 24.17
N ALA A 350 6.41 -8.13 24.53
CA ALA A 350 6.16 -6.70 24.37
C ALA A 350 5.99 -6.33 22.88
N ASN A 351 5.07 -5.42 22.55
CA ASN A 351 4.74 -5.10 21.14
C ASN A 351 5.97 -4.63 20.37
N PHE A 352 6.79 -3.77 21.00
CA PHE A 352 8.00 -3.26 20.38
C PHE A 352 9.00 -4.36 20.00
N GLN A 353 9.09 -5.46 20.75
CA GLN A 353 9.97 -6.59 20.44
C GLN A 353 9.47 -7.39 19.24
N LEU A 354 8.15 -7.57 19.17
CA LEU A 354 7.48 -8.27 18.06
C LEU A 354 7.64 -7.48 16.76
N GLU A 355 7.34 -6.18 16.81
CA GLU A 355 7.52 -5.27 15.68
C GLU A 355 9.00 -5.19 15.26
N TYR A 356 9.93 -5.04 16.21
CA TYR A 356 11.36 -5.02 15.92
C TYR A 356 11.81 -6.29 15.18
N SER A 357 11.41 -7.46 15.67
CA SER A 357 11.77 -8.75 15.08
C SER A 357 11.20 -8.88 13.67
N PHE A 358 9.94 -8.47 13.47
CA PHE A 358 9.29 -8.50 12.16
C PHE A 358 9.98 -7.56 11.16
N TYR A 359 10.12 -6.27 11.48
CA TYR A 359 10.69 -5.30 10.55
C TYR A 359 12.18 -5.54 10.30
N SER A 360 12.94 -6.00 11.30
CA SER A 360 14.36 -6.37 11.10
C SER A 360 14.49 -7.57 10.16
N LYS A 361 13.63 -8.59 10.29
CA LYS A 361 13.59 -9.71 9.35
C LYS A 361 13.21 -9.23 7.95
N LYS A 362 12.28 -8.29 7.82
CA LYS A 362 11.81 -7.81 6.51
C LYS A 362 12.80 -6.93 5.76
N LEU A 363 13.61 -6.15 6.47
CA LEU A 363 14.78 -5.51 5.87
C LEU A 363 15.65 -6.53 5.13
N THR A 364 15.91 -7.70 5.76
CA THR A 364 16.75 -8.74 5.15
C THR A 364 16.19 -9.38 3.88
N SER A 365 14.87 -9.39 3.72
CA SER A 365 14.18 -9.91 2.53
C SER A 365 14.07 -8.92 1.38
N SER A 366 14.51 -7.67 1.56
CA SER A 366 14.46 -6.60 0.56
C SER A 366 13.10 -6.03 0.14
N HIS A 367 12.00 -6.40 0.78
CA HIS A 367 10.68 -5.83 0.51
C HIS A 367 10.41 -4.60 1.39
N PHE A 368 9.81 -3.54 0.82
CA PHE A 368 9.36 -2.34 1.53
C PHE A 368 10.37 -1.81 2.57
N LYS A 369 11.66 -1.81 2.21
CA LYS A 369 12.78 -1.50 3.11
C LYS A 369 12.61 -0.15 3.80
N HIS A 370 12.20 0.86 3.06
CA HIS A 370 11.93 2.20 3.56
C HIS A 370 10.86 2.19 4.67
N PHE A 371 9.81 1.37 4.53
CA PHE A 371 8.78 1.21 5.56
C PHE A 371 9.37 0.60 6.84
N CYS A 372 10.11 -0.50 6.66
CA CYS A 372 10.70 -1.24 7.77
C CYS A 372 11.67 -0.35 8.54
N LEU A 373 12.52 0.40 7.84
CA LEU A 373 13.46 1.34 8.46
C LEU A 373 12.76 2.42 9.25
N TYR A 374 11.70 3.00 8.68
CA TYR A 374 10.91 3.99 9.41
C TYR A 374 10.32 3.40 10.70
N LYS A 375 9.69 2.22 10.60
CA LYS A 375 9.10 1.56 11.76
C LYS A 375 10.14 1.27 12.83
N LEU A 376 11.32 0.78 12.45
CA LEU A 376 12.43 0.56 13.37
C LEU A 376 12.96 1.85 14.00
N PHE A 377 13.04 2.94 13.25
CA PHE A 377 13.41 4.25 13.81
C PHE A 377 12.36 4.80 14.77
N LYS A 378 11.08 4.58 14.51
CA LYS A 378 9.99 4.95 15.43
C LYS A 378 10.09 4.21 16.76
N LEU A 379 10.54 2.95 16.71
CA LEU A 379 10.85 2.14 17.90
C LEU A 379 12.17 2.52 18.58
N GLY A 380 12.89 3.54 18.09
CA GLY A 380 14.15 4.02 18.65
C GLY A 380 15.41 3.34 18.12
N HIS A 381 15.30 2.37 17.20
CA HIS A 381 16.44 1.62 16.67
C HIS A 381 17.16 2.38 15.55
N LYS A 382 17.91 3.43 15.93
CA LYS A 382 18.63 4.33 15.02
C LYS A 382 20.06 3.89 14.71
N LYS A 383 20.30 2.59 14.50
CA LYS A 383 21.67 2.10 14.21
C LYS A 383 22.12 2.60 12.84
N LYS A 384 23.31 3.21 12.76
CA LYS A 384 23.92 3.67 11.50
C LYS A 384 24.02 2.54 10.47
N SER A 385 24.30 1.33 10.93
CA SER A 385 24.32 0.10 10.12
C SER A 385 22.94 -0.39 9.66
N MET A 386 21.85 0.34 9.86
CA MET A 386 20.56 0.03 9.21
C MET A 386 20.35 0.86 7.93
N LEU A 387 21.12 1.93 7.74
CA LEU A 387 20.95 2.85 6.62
C LEU A 387 21.49 2.30 5.30
N TRP A 388 22.36 1.29 5.34
CA TRP A 388 22.76 0.61 4.11
C TRP A 388 21.57 -0.02 3.38
N TRP A 389 20.48 -0.33 4.09
CA TRP A 389 19.24 -0.82 3.48
C TRP A 389 18.48 0.25 2.68
N LEU A 390 18.80 1.54 2.81
CA LEU A 390 18.26 2.62 1.95
C LEU A 390 18.95 2.68 0.60
N ILE A 391 20.17 2.18 0.52
CA ILE A 391 21.04 2.27 -0.66
C ILE A 391 20.84 1.05 -1.58
N GLN A 392 20.17 0.00 -1.10
CA GLN A 392 19.90 -1.24 -1.82
C GLN A 392 18.45 -1.37 -2.26
#